data_AF-A0A6P1CC00-F1
#
_entry.id   AF-A0A6P1CC00-F1
#
_cell.length_a   1.000
_cell.length_b   1.000
_cell.length_c   1.000
_cell.angle_alpha   90.00
_cell.angle_beta   90.00
_cell.angle_gamma   90.00
#
_symmetry.space_group_name_H-M   'P 1'
#
loop_
_entity.id
_entity.type
_entity.pdbx_description
1 polymer ?
#
loop_
_entity_poly.entity_id
_entity_poly.type
_entity_poly.pdbx_seq_one_letter_code
_entity_poly.pdbx_strand_id
1 'polypeptide(L)'
;MDNEVSFETSGKRESRYKAMREADLKALAISAIREHRRLLAADEAVYETWTLATANASTSRDVLKSLQDEYLDRQKKSEAQQEELSEIVDALGYVPDVPSENNE
;
A
#
# COMPACT_ATOMS: atom_id res chain seq x y z
N MET A 1 -16.50 35.24 -25.68
CA MET A 1 -15.27 34.55 -25.24
C MET A 1 -15.78 33.56 -24.24
N ASP A 2 -16.25 32.40 -24.68
CA ASP A 2 -16.94 31.45 -23.80
C ASP A 2 -16.58 30.06 -24.29
N ASN A 3 -15.34 29.66 -24.01
CA ASN A 3 -14.91 28.28 -24.18
C ASN A 3 -15.27 27.55 -22.88
N GLU A 4 -16.53 27.13 -22.81
CA GLU A 4 -17.01 26.22 -21.76
C GLU A 4 -16.32 24.87 -21.99
N VAL A 5 -15.22 24.65 -21.26
CA VAL A 5 -14.55 23.36 -21.22
C VAL A 5 -15.49 22.43 -20.46
N SER A 6 -16.32 21.70 -21.21
CA SER A 6 -16.98 20.50 -20.74
C SER A 6 -15.90 19.57 -20.22
N PHE A 7 -15.74 19.54 -18.91
CA PHE A 7 -14.95 18.52 -18.24
C PHE A 7 -15.73 17.22 -18.41
N GLU A 8 -15.42 16.50 -19.49
CA GLU A 8 -15.90 15.15 -19.71
C GLU A 8 -15.58 14.35 -18.44
N THR A 9 -16.62 14.06 -17.66
CA THR A 9 -16.53 13.16 -16.52
C THR A 9 -16.26 11.79 -17.11
N SER A 10 -14.97 11.49 -17.31
CA SER A 10 -14.49 10.15 -17.61
C SER A 10 -15.22 9.21 -16.66
N GLY A 11 -15.92 8.23 -17.25
CA GLY A 11 -16.75 7.30 -16.51
C GLY A 11 -15.93 6.71 -15.36
N LYS A 12 -16.14 7.26 -14.16
CA LYS A 12 -15.62 6.71 -12.92
C LYS A 12 -16.09 5.28 -12.95
N ARG A 13 -15.16 4.32 -13.01
CA ARG A 13 -15.41 3.02 -12.40
C ARG A 13 -15.85 3.39 -11.00
N GLU A 14 -17.15 3.38 -10.74
CA GLU A 14 -17.64 3.63 -9.40
C GLU A 14 -16.96 2.57 -8.57
N SER A 15 -16.02 3.00 -7.72
CA SER A 15 -15.22 2.08 -6.93
C SER A 15 -16.19 1.13 -6.26
N ARG A 16 -15.95 -0.18 -6.37
CA ARG A 16 -16.84 -1.24 -5.88
C ARG A 16 -17.26 -1.03 -4.42
N TYR A 17 -16.44 -0.27 -3.69
CA TYR A 17 -16.62 0.15 -2.31
C TYR A 17 -17.76 1.14 -2.11
N LYS A 18 -18.13 1.98 -3.09
CA LYS A 18 -19.22 2.96 -2.95
C LYS A 18 -20.59 2.35 -2.67
N ALA A 19 -20.81 1.11 -3.09
CA ALA A 19 -22.07 0.39 -2.86
C ALA A 19 -22.10 -0.38 -1.53
N MET A 20 -20.99 -0.43 -0.78
CA MET A 20 -20.89 -1.14 0.49
C MET A 20 -21.45 -0.30 1.64
N ARG A 21 -21.95 -0.97 2.69
CA ARG A 21 -22.38 -0.29 3.92
C ARG A 21 -21.16 0.28 4.63
N GLU A 22 -21.34 1.43 5.29
CA GLU A 22 -20.27 2.11 6.03
C GLU A 22 -19.57 1.19 7.05
N ALA A 23 -20.33 0.35 7.77
CA ALA A 23 -19.77 -0.60 8.73
C ALA A 23 -18.83 -1.64 8.06
N ASP A 24 -19.20 -2.12 6.88
CA ASP A 24 -18.41 -3.09 6.12
C ASP A 24 -17.16 -2.41 5.53
N LEU A 25 -17.29 -1.16 5.04
CA LEU A 25 -16.17 -0.34 4.58
C LEU A 25 -15.18 -0.04 5.69
N LYS A 26 -15.67 0.32 6.88
CA LYS A 26 -14.82 0.60 8.04
C LYS A 26 -14.05 -0.64 8.46
N ALA A 27 -14.69 -1.82 8.51
CA ALA A 27 -14.02 -3.07 8.81
C ALA A 27 -12.92 -3.40 7.78
N LEU A 28 -13.23 -3.19 6.50
CA LEU A 28 -12.29 -3.41 5.40
C LEU A 28 -11.10 -2.43 5.47
N ALA A 29 -11.36 -1.15 5.72
CA ALA A 29 -10.35 -0.11 5.89
C ALA A 29 -9.41 -0.44 7.06
N ILE A 30 -9.94 -0.84 8.22
CA ILE A 30 -9.14 -1.24 9.39
C ILE A 30 -8.25 -2.44 9.04
N SER A 31 -8.80 -3.45 8.37
CA SER A 31 -8.04 -4.63 7.93
C SER A 31 -6.93 -4.26 6.94
N ALA A 32 -7.24 -3.41 5.96
CA ALA A 32 -6.29 -2.97 4.95
C ALA A 32 -5.18 -2.10 5.55
N ILE A 33 -5.48 -1.23 6.52
CA ILE A 33 -4.47 -0.43 7.24
C ILE A 33 -3.52 -1.34 8.04
N ARG A 34 -4.04 -2.38 8.71
CA ARG A 34 -3.20 -3.36 9.42
C ARG A 34 -2.27 -4.09 8.46
N GLU A 35 -2.79 -4.57 7.34
CA GLU A 35 -1.97 -5.25 6.34
C GLU A 35 -0.92 -4.32 5.75
N HIS A 36 -1.27 -3.06 5.45
CA HIS A 36 -0.31 -2.05 4.99
C HIS A 36 0.86 -1.89 5.95
N ARG A 37 0.57 -1.73 7.25
CA ARG A 37 1.61 -1.61 8.30
C ARG A 37 2.48 -2.86 8.39
N ARG A 38 1.88 -4.06 8.25
CA ARG A 38 2.59 -5.34 8.28
C ARG A 38 3.52 -5.49 7.08
N LEU A 39 3.07 -5.11 5.88
CA LEU A 39 3.89 -5.11 4.67
C LEU A 39 5.05 -4.14 4.82
N LEU A 40 4.79 -2.90 5.26
CA LEU A 40 5.83 -1.90 5.47
C LEU A 40 6.92 -2.38 6.44
N ALA A 41 6.54 -2.97 7.58
CA ALA A 41 7.51 -3.51 8.54
C ALA A 41 8.32 -4.68 7.97
N ALA A 42 7.69 -5.55 7.16
CA ALA A 42 8.39 -6.65 6.51
C ALA A 42 9.35 -6.16 5.40
N ASP A 43 8.96 -5.11 4.68
CA ASP A 43 9.73 -4.53 3.59
C ASP A 43 10.95 -3.76 4.13
N GLU A 44 10.80 -3.04 5.26
CA GLU A 44 11.90 -2.40 5.98
C GLU A 44 12.98 -3.41 6.39
N ALA A 45 12.59 -4.55 6.95
CA ALA A 45 13.54 -5.59 7.36
C ALA A 45 14.38 -6.15 6.18
N VAL A 46 13.76 -6.28 5.01
CA VAL A 46 14.47 -6.71 3.78
C VAL A 46 15.40 -5.62 3.29
N TYR A 47 14.97 -4.36 3.32
CA TYR A 47 15.80 -3.22 2.94
C TYR A 47 17.03 -3.06 3.85
N GLU A 48 16.86 -3.19 5.17
CA GLU A 48 17.96 -3.17 6.13
C GLU A 48 18.95 -4.31 5.86
N THR A 49 18.44 -5.53 5.63
CA THR A 49 19.26 -6.70 5.29
C THR A 49 20.06 -6.47 4.01
N TRP A 50 19.43 -5.90 2.98
CA TRP A 50 20.08 -5.58 1.72
C TRP A 50 21.15 -4.49 1.88
N THR A 51 20.86 -3.44 2.66
CA THR A 51 21.82 -2.38 3.01
C THR A 51 23.05 -2.94 3.73
N LEU A 52 22.86 -3.86 4.68
CA LEU A 52 23.97 -4.52 5.37
C LEU A 52 24.76 -5.45 4.44
N ALA A 53 24.07 -6.21 3.60
CA ALA A 53 24.69 -7.13 2.66
C ALA A 53 25.53 -6.40 1.60
N THR A 54 25.07 -5.24 1.11
CA THR A 54 25.79 -4.40 0.15
C THR A 54 27.03 -3.74 0.76
N ALA A 55 27.00 -3.39 2.04
CA ALA A 55 28.16 -2.86 2.75
C ALA A 55 29.25 -3.92 3.03
N ASN A 56 28.93 -5.21 2.92
CA ASN A 56 29.86 -6.31 3.15
C ASN A 56 30.52 -6.78 1.84
N ALA A 57 31.83 -6.53 1.70
CA ALA A 57 32.63 -6.94 0.54
C ALA A 57 32.71 -8.46 0.31
N SER A 58 32.33 -9.28 1.30
CA SER A 58 32.28 -10.74 1.19
C SER A 58 30.95 -11.27 0.65
N THR A 59 29.94 -10.41 0.47
CA THR A 59 28.64 -10.84 -0.05
C THR A 59 28.74 -11.15 -1.53
N SER A 60 28.26 -12.34 -1.91
CA SER A 60 28.15 -12.73 -3.31
C SER A 60 27.20 -11.81 -4.09
N ARG A 61 27.55 -11.53 -5.36
CA ARG A 61 26.70 -10.78 -6.28
C ARG A 61 25.34 -11.44 -6.50
N ASP A 62 25.27 -12.77 -6.44
CA ASP A 62 24.01 -13.50 -6.59
C ASP A 62 23.08 -13.26 -5.39
N VAL A 63 23.63 -13.22 -4.17
CA VAL A 63 22.88 -12.91 -2.95
C VAL A 63 22.36 -11.46 -2.98
N LEU A 64 23.18 -10.52 -3.44
CA LEU A 64 22.75 -9.12 -3.61
C LEU A 64 21.62 -8.98 -4.63
N LYS A 65 21.69 -9.74 -5.74
CA LYS A 65 20.66 -9.74 -6.77
C LYS A 65 19.35 -10.33 -6.24
N SER A 66 19.39 -11.46 -5.51
CA SER A 66 18.19 -12.05 -4.93
C SER A 66 17.50 -11.11 -3.93
N LEU A 67 18.26 -10.40 -3.09
CA LEU A 67 17.70 -9.40 -2.17
C LEU A 67 17.08 -8.20 -2.91
N GLN A 68 17.71 -7.76 -4.01
CA GLN A 68 17.17 -6.71 -4.87
C GLN A 68 15.85 -7.14 -5.54
N ASP A 69 15.81 -8.35 -6.09
CA ASP A 69 14.61 -8.90 -6.74
C ASP A 69 13.47 -9.04 -5.72
N GLU A 70 13.76 -9.54 -4.52
CA GLU A 70 12.78 -9.64 -3.42
C GLU A 70 12.23 -8.26 -3.01
N TYR A 71 13.11 -7.25 -2.90
CA TYR A 71 12.70 -5.88 -2.59
C TYR A 71 11.75 -5.32 -3.67
N LEU A 72 12.05 -5.53 -4.95
CA LEU A 72 11.21 -5.05 -6.06
C LEU A 72 9.84 -5.71 -6.10
N ASP A 73 9.76 -7.01 -5.81
CA ASP A 73 8.49 -7.72 -5.77
C ASP A 73 7.61 -7.30 -4.59
N ARG A 74 8.23 -7.03 -3.45
CA ARG A 74 7.56 -6.46 -2.26
C ARG A 74 7.06 -5.06 -2.51
N GLN A 75 7.88 -4.21 -3.15
CA GLN A 75 7.48 -2.85 -3.50
C GLN A 75 6.22 -2.84 -4.37
N LYS A 76 6.15 -3.65 -5.43
CA LYS A 76 4.95 -3.76 -6.28
C LYS A 76 3.72 -4.20 -5.50
N LYS A 77 3.88 -5.16 -4.58
CA LYS A 77 2.78 -5.63 -3.74
C LYS A 77 2.29 -4.54 -2.78
N SER A 78 3.21 -3.79 -2.19
CA SER A 78 2.90 -2.66 -1.29
C SER A 78 2.17 -1.55 -2.04
N GLU A 79 2.61 -1.19 -3.25
CA GLU A 79 1.95 -0.23 -4.13
C GLU A 79 0.50 -0.63 -4.47
N ALA A 80 0.30 -1.88 -4.91
CA ALA A 80 -1.04 -2.40 -5.21
C ALA A 80 -1.96 -2.41 -3.97
N GLN A 81 -1.40 -2.75 -2.81
CA GLN A 81 -2.14 -2.76 -1.55
C GLN A 81 -2.50 -1.34 -1.10
N GLN A 82 -1.59 -0.38 -1.28
CA GLN A 82 -1.83 1.03 -0.96
C GLN A 82 -2.88 1.65 -1.88
N GLU A 83 -2.88 1.31 -3.16
CA GLU A 83 -3.92 1.74 -4.12
C GLU A 83 -5.30 1.22 -3.69
N GLU A 84 -5.40 -0.07 -3.32
CA GLU A 84 -6.64 -0.64 -2.80
C GLU A 84 -7.10 0.06 -1.51
N LEU A 85 -6.19 0.33 -0.57
CA LEU A 85 -6.50 1.06 0.65
C LEU A 85 -7.00 2.49 0.35
N SER A 86 -6.40 3.17 -0.63
CA SER A 86 -6.82 4.52 -1.05
C SER A 86 -8.26 4.50 -1.54
N GLU A 87 -8.64 3.54 -2.40
CA GLU A 87 -10.02 3.44 -2.88
C GLU A 87 -11.02 3.18 -1.75
N ILE A 88 -10.65 2.36 -0.76
CA ILE A 88 -11.50 2.05 0.40
C ILE A 88 -11.70 3.30 1.25
N VAL A 89 -10.62 4.05 1.53
CA VAL A 89 -10.67 5.29 2.33
C VAL A 89 -11.46 6.38 1.60
N ASP A 90 -11.29 6.52 0.28
CA ASP A 90 -12.07 7.46 -0.53
C ASP A 90 -13.57 7.14 -0.50
N ALA A 91 -13.93 5.85 -0.49
CA ALA A 91 -15.32 5.42 -0.36
C ALA A 91 -15.87 5.60 1.06
N LEU A 92 -15.03 5.42 2.09
CA LEU A 92 -15.41 5.61 3.49
C LEU A 92 -15.53 7.10 3.86
N GLY A 93 -14.77 7.97 3.19
CA GLY A 93 -14.77 9.42 3.39
C GLY A 93 -13.92 9.90 4.58
N TYR A 94 -13.27 8.99 5.30
CA TYR A 94 -12.33 9.28 6.39
C TYR A 94 -11.37 8.10 6.61
N VAL A 95 -10.23 8.37 7.25
CA VAL A 95 -9.31 7.33 7.71
C VAL A 95 -9.73 6.89 9.12
N PRO A 96 -10.11 5.62 9.34
CA PRO A 96 -10.50 5.15 10.66
C PRO A 96 -9.27 5.05 11.57
N ASP A 97 -9.48 5.25 12.87
CA ASP A 97 -8.44 4.99 13.85
C ASP A 97 -8.16 3.48 13.92
N VAL A 98 -6.89 3.13 13.82
CA VAL A 98 -6.40 1.75 13.89
C VAL A 98 -5.29 1.73 14.92
N PRO A 99 -5.53 1.14 16.11
CA PRO A 99 -4.48 1.03 17.11
C PRO A 99 -3.31 0.24 16.52
N SER A 100 -2.10 0.67 16.85
CA SER A 100 -0.90 -0.11 16.61
C SER A 100 -1.05 -1.45 17.31
N GLU A 101 -0.63 -2.55 16.70
CA GLU A 101 -0.60 -3.90 17.32
C GLU A 101 0.46 -3.98 18.45
N ASN A 102 0.83 -2.84 19.04
CA ASN A 102 1.79 -2.65 20.14
C ASN A 102 1.08 -2.07 21.38
N ASN A 103 -0.16 -2.49 21.65
CA ASN A 103 -0.78 -2.33 22.96
C ASN A 103 -0.81 -3.70 23.60
N GLU A 104 0.24 -3.98 24.35
CA GLU A 104 0.26 -4.99 25.43
C GLU A 104 -0.44 -4.41 26.66
#